data_AF-A0A7G8W1M8-F1
#
_entry.id   AF-A0A7G8W1M8-F1
#
_cell.length_a   1.000
_cell.length_b   1.000
_cell.length_c   1.000
_cell.angle_alpha   90.00
_cell.angle_beta   90.00
_cell.angle_gamma   90.00
#
_symmetry.space_group_name_H-M   'P 1'
#
loop_
_entity.id
_entity.type
_entity.pdbx_description
1 polymer ?
#
loop_
_entity_poly.entity_id
_entity_poly.type
_entity_poly.pdbx_seq_one_letter_code
_entity_poly.pdbx_strand_id
1 'polypeptide(L)'
;MKKILFALVASVAVLSANAQVGKAASEATDSVQHKIDEKRADSAAKKSGPVGKAVNNVKSGYHKNRAKRSANKAKQSLKNAG
;
A
#
# COMPACT_ATOMS: atom_id res chain seq x y z
N MET A 1 -37.76 -19.42 -8.79
CA MET A 1 -36.35 -19.82 -8.55
C MET A 1 -35.31 -18.86 -9.12
N LYS A 2 -35.51 -18.23 -10.28
CA LYS A 2 -34.55 -17.26 -10.88
C LYS A 2 -34.20 -16.05 -9.98
N LYS A 3 -35.17 -15.55 -9.20
CA LYS A 3 -34.98 -14.37 -8.32
C LYS A 3 -33.98 -14.59 -7.18
N ILE A 4 -33.87 -15.81 -6.66
CA ILE A 4 -32.95 -16.17 -5.57
C ILE A 4 -31.51 -16.28 -6.11
N LEU A 5 -31.36 -16.76 -7.34
CA LEU A 5 -30.05 -16.91 -7.99
C LEU A 5 -29.37 -15.54 -8.25
N PHE A 6 -30.14 -14.53 -8.67
CA PHE A 6 -29.61 -13.17 -8.86
C PHE A 6 -29.19 -12.50 -7.54
N ALA A 7 -29.94 -12.71 -6.46
CA ALA A 7 -29.60 -12.17 -5.14
C ALA A 7 -28.29 -12.76 -4.60
N LEU A 8 -28.03 -14.04 -4.89
CA LEU A 8 -26.81 -14.73 -4.46
C LEU A 8 -25.57 -14.32 -5.29
N VAL A 9 -25.75 -14.08 -6.58
CA VAL A 9 -24.67 -13.56 -7.44
C VAL A 9 -24.33 -12.11 -7.08
N ALA A 10 -25.33 -11.28 -6.78
CA ALA A 10 -25.11 -9.91 -6.33
C ALA A 10 -24.38 -9.83 -4.98
N SER A 11 -24.73 -10.69 -4.02
CA SER A 11 -24.06 -10.72 -2.72
C SER A 11 -22.62 -11.21 -2.82
N VAL A 12 -22.33 -12.20 -3.65
CA VAL A 12 -20.96 -12.67 -3.93
C VAL A 12 -20.13 -11.60 -4.64
N ALA A 13 -20.71 -10.88 -5.61
CA ALA A 13 -20.03 -9.78 -6.29
C ALA A 13 -19.67 -8.66 -5.30
N VAL A 14 -20.59 -8.26 -4.42
CA VAL A 14 -20.34 -7.24 -3.39
C VAL A 14 -19.29 -7.69 -2.38
N LEU A 15 -19.33 -8.94 -1.91
CA LEU A 15 -18.32 -9.47 -0.99
C LEU A 15 -16.92 -9.53 -1.62
N SER A 16 -16.83 -9.92 -2.89
CA SER A 16 -15.54 -9.99 -3.61
C SER A 16 -14.94 -8.61 -3.91
N ALA A 17 -15.77 -7.59 -4.17
CA ALA A 17 -15.34 -6.21 -4.36
C ALA A 17 -14.81 -5.60 -3.04
N ASN A 18 -15.47 -5.87 -1.91
CA ASN A 18 -15.04 -5.35 -0.60
C ASN A 18 -13.67 -5.90 -0.16
N ALA A 19 -13.34 -7.16 -0.48
CA ALA A 19 -12.02 -7.72 -0.18
C ALA A 19 -10.89 -7.03 -0.96
N GLN A 20 -11.14 -6.69 -2.24
CA GLN A 20 -10.16 -6.01 -3.09
C GLN A 20 -10.01 -4.53 -2.73
N VAL A 21 -11.10 -3.84 -2.39
CA VAL A 21 -11.09 -2.45 -1.88
C VAL A 21 -10.39 -2.38 -0.52
N GLY A 22 -10.67 -3.31 0.39
CA GLY A 22 -9.97 -3.39 1.69
C GLY A 22 -8.48 -3.64 1.55
N LYS A 23 -8.08 -4.50 0.60
CA LYS A 23 -6.67 -4.73 0.26
C LYS A 23 -6.01 -3.48 -0.31
N ALA A 24 -6.68 -2.76 -1.21
CA ALA A 24 -6.17 -1.50 -1.75
C ALA A 24 -6.01 -0.42 -0.67
N ALA A 25 -6.96 -0.32 0.27
CA ALA A 25 -6.87 0.61 1.39
C ALA A 25 -5.73 0.28 2.36
N SER A 26 -5.51 -1.01 2.64
CA SER A 26 -4.37 -1.48 3.45
C SER A 26 -3.04 -1.17 2.76
N GLU A 27 -2.92 -1.47 1.47
CA GLU A 27 -1.70 -1.20 0.69
C GLU A 27 -1.44 0.32 0.53
N ALA A 28 -2.49 1.14 0.44
CA ALA A 28 -2.36 2.60 0.46
C ALA A 28 -1.85 3.11 1.81
N THR A 29 -2.40 2.60 2.92
CA THR A 29 -1.94 2.93 4.28
C THR A 29 -0.47 2.54 4.48
N ASP A 30 -0.08 1.34 4.07
CA ASP A 30 1.31 0.86 4.09
C ASP A 30 2.24 1.78 3.28
N SER A 31 1.78 2.25 2.11
CA SER A 31 2.53 3.19 1.30
C SER A 31 2.77 4.52 2.03
N VAL A 32 1.75 5.03 2.73
CA VAL A 32 1.87 6.27 3.51
C VAL A 32 2.83 6.08 4.66
N GLN A 33 2.72 4.96 5.40
CA GLN A 33 3.60 4.65 6.51
C GLN A 33 5.07 4.60 6.07
N HIS A 34 5.36 3.90 4.97
CA HIS A 34 6.72 3.87 4.43
C HIS A 34 7.20 5.23 3.94
N LYS A 35 6.33 6.10 3.42
CA LYS A 35 6.72 7.46 3.04
C LYS A 35 7.05 8.33 4.25
N ILE A 36 6.38 8.11 5.39
CA ILE A 36 6.72 8.75 6.67
C ILE A 36 8.09 8.26 7.14
N ASP A 37 8.32 6.95 7.09
CA ASP A 37 9.59 6.34 7.51
C ASP A 37 10.77 6.78 6.61
N GLU A 38 10.55 6.91 5.30
CA GLU A 38 11.48 7.50 4.33
C GLU A 38 11.88 8.91 4.78
N LYS A 39 10.90 9.79 5.03
CA LYS A 39 11.17 11.17 5.48
C LYS A 39 11.87 11.24 6.84
N ARG A 40 11.55 10.33 7.76
CA ARG A 40 12.24 10.21 9.05
C ARG A 40 13.70 9.80 8.85
N ALA A 41 13.95 8.80 8.00
CA ALA A 41 15.29 8.35 7.66
C ALA A 41 16.10 9.44 6.97
N ASP A 42 15.53 10.17 6.01
CA ASP A 42 16.17 11.33 5.37
C ASP A 42 16.53 12.42 6.39
N SER A 43 15.62 12.69 7.32
CA SER A 43 15.85 13.67 8.39
C SER A 43 16.97 13.23 9.32
N ALA A 44 17.03 11.94 9.65
CA ALA A 44 18.12 11.36 10.43
C ALA A 44 19.45 11.41 9.67
N ALA A 45 19.45 11.14 8.36
CA ALA A 45 20.63 11.23 7.51
C ALA A 45 21.22 12.65 7.48
N LYS A 46 20.35 13.67 7.43
CA LYS A 46 20.76 15.09 7.48
C LYS A 46 21.40 15.48 8.81
N LYS A 47 20.96 14.88 9.91
CA LYS A 47 21.47 15.15 11.28
C LYS A 47 22.66 14.27 11.68
N SER A 48 23.04 13.30 10.84
CA SER A 48 24.07 12.31 11.16
C SER A 48 25.44 12.66 10.57
N GLY A 49 26.50 12.15 11.22
CA GLY A 49 27.83 12.09 10.65
C GLY A 49 27.91 11.17 9.41
N PRO A 50 29.06 11.10 8.72
CA PRO A 50 29.19 10.45 7.39
C PRO A 50 28.66 9.00 7.34
N VAL A 51 29.01 8.19 8.34
CA VAL A 51 28.56 6.79 8.45
C VAL A 51 27.05 6.72 8.70
N GLY A 52 26.54 7.51 9.64
CA GLY A 52 25.10 7.56 9.93
C GLY A 52 24.27 8.09 8.75
N LYS A 53 24.81 9.03 7.96
CA LYS A 53 24.19 9.51 6.73
C LYS A 53 24.07 8.38 5.71
N ALA A 54 25.11 7.58 5.52
CA ALA A 54 25.07 6.44 4.59
C ALA A 54 24.01 5.40 5.00
N VAL A 55 24.00 4.99 6.27
CA VAL A 55 23.02 4.01 6.79
C VAL A 55 21.59 4.53 6.67
N ASN A 56 21.36 5.78 7.04
CA ASN A 56 20.02 6.37 6.98
C ASN A 56 19.54 6.58 5.53
N ASN A 57 20.43 6.90 4.59
CA ASN A 57 20.08 6.97 3.17
C ASN A 57 19.65 5.61 2.60
N VAL A 58 20.31 4.51 3.00
CA VAL A 58 19.89 3.15 2.61
C VAL A 58 18.51 2.83 3.19
N LYS A 59 18.27 3.18 4.45
CA LYS A 59 16.97 3.00 5.11
C LYS A 59 15.86 3.79 4.41
N SER A 60 16.15 5.04 4.05
CA SER A 60 15.26 5.88 3.24
C SER A 60 14.95 5.23 1.89
N GLY A 61 15.98 4.78 1.16
CA GLY A 61 15.80 4.09 -0.13
C GLY A 61 14.96 2.83 -0.04
N TYR A 62 15.11 2.04 1.04
CA TYR A 62 14.27 0.88 1.30
C TYR A 62 12.79 1.25 1.44
N HIS A 63 12.49 2.24 2.30
CA HIS A 63 11.12 2.69 2.54
C HIS A 63 10.50 3.33 1.30
N LYS A 64 11.26 4.09 0.51
CA LYS A 64 10.83 4.64 -0.78
C LYS A 64 10.39 3.57 -1.76
N ASN A 65 11.20 2.51 -1.90
CA ASN A 65 10.90 1.39 -2.78
C ASN A 65 9.66 0.62 -2.31
N ARG A 66 9.52 0.45 -1.00
CA ARG A 66 8.38 -0.24 -0.40
C ARG A 66 7.09 0.56 -0.55
N ALA A 67 7.14 1.88 -0.34
CA ALA A 67 6.02 2.78 -0.62
C ALA A 67 5.56 2.68 -2.08
N LYS A 68 6.49 2.74 -3.04
CA LYS A 68 6.18 2.60 -4.47
C LYS A 68 5.56 1.23 -4.80
N ARG A 69 6.07 0.15 -4.21
CA ARG A 69 5.50 -1.19 -4.38
C ARG A 69 4.08 -1.28 -3.82
N SER A 70 3.84 -0.78 -2.60
CA SER A 70 2.51 -0.81 -1.99
C SER A 70 1.51 0.04 -2.78
N ALA A 71 1.90 1.23 -3.25
CA ALA A 71 1.06 2.04 -4.12
C ALA A 71 0.71 1.33 -5.45
N ASN A 72 1.68 0.64 -6.07
CA ASN A 72 1.43 -0.13 -7.28
C ASN A 72 0.48 -1.30 -7.04
N LYS A 73 0.62 -2.02 -5.91
CA LYS A 73 -0.30 -3.08 -5.55
C LYS A 73 -1.71 -2.54 -5.30
N ALA A 74 -1.84 -1.40 -4.60
CA ALA A 74 -3.14 -0.78 -4.37
C ALA A 74 -3.84 -0.43 -5.69
N LYS A 75 -3.08 0.13 -6.65
CA LYS A 75 -3.57 0.41 -8.00
C LYS A 75 -4.01 -0.86 -8.73
N GLN A 76 -3.27 -1.96 -8.60
CA GLN A 76 -3.63 -3.24 -9.20
C GLN A 76 -4.90 -3.83 -8.55
N SER A 77 -5.00 -3.76 -7.23
CA SER A 77 -6.17 -4.23 -6.47
C SER A 77 -7.43 -3.47 -6.87
N LEU A 78 -7.34 -2.15 -7.12
CA LEU A 78 -8.44 -1.36 -7.67
C LEU A 78 -8.76 -1.73 -9.12
N LYS A 79 -7.74 -1.93 -9.98
CA LYS A 79 -7.95 -2.33 -11.38
C LYS A 79 -8.63 -3.70 -11.51
N ASN A 80 -8.37 -4.61 -10.58
CA ASN A 80 -8.99 -5.93 -10.57
C ASN A 80 -10.42 -5.91 -10.00
N ALA A 81 -10.81 -4.83 -9.32
CA ALA A 81 -12.12 -4.66 -8.69
C ALA A 81 -13.15 -3.94 -9.58
N GLY A 82 -12.72 -3.29 -10.67
CA GLY A 82 -13.56 -2.66 -11.69
C GLY A 82 -13.61 -3.49 -12.96
#